data_AF-A0A562IW54-F1
#
_entry.id   AF-A0A562IW54-F1
#
_cell.length_a   1.000
_cell.length_b   1.000
_cell.length_c   1.000
_cell.angle_alpha   90.00
_cell.angle_beta   90.00
_cell.angle_gamma   90.00
#
_symmetry.space_group_name_H-M   'P 1'
#
loop_
_entity.id
_entity.type
_entity.pdbx_description
1 polymer ?
#
loop_
_entity_poly.entity_id
_entity_poly.type
_entity_poly.pdbx_seq_one_letter_code
_entity_poly.pdbx_strand_id
1 'polypeptide(L)'
;MQTLGLGLVFTAYGAFLLGTDDDLDLSLTQALLSGLLVGVVAGLAGSRGARREDARFREVTAGLSRHAARTADRASRRGPVPTDPRVRVAAVRLLDGRRAATSAQLVVGALAFTLATGCAVLLALNDTPWWWLGAVGFGAAAVAWCFEPARLRRRRARLTDDPVAA
;
A
#
# COMPACT_ATOMS: atom_id res chain seq x y z
N MET A 1 0.36 5.81 6.30
CA MET A 1 -0.39 5.00 7.30
C MET A 1 -0.70 3.58 6.81
N GLN A 2 -1.06 3.35 5.54
CA GLN A 2 -1.36 2.00 5.03
C GLN A 2 -0.17 1.01 5.11
N THR A 3 1.06 1.50 4.99
CA THR A 3 2.29 0.66 5.04
C THR A 3 2.61 0.13 6.45
N LEU A 4 2.30 0.90 7.49
CA LEU A 4 2.47 0.45 8.89
C LEU A 4 1.42 -0.61 9.26
N GLY A 5 0.20 -0.49 8.75
CA GLY A 5 -0.84 -1.50 8.92
C GLY A 5 -0.48 -2.83 8.28
N LEU A 6 0.08 -2.82 7.06
CA LEU A 6 0.53 -4.04 6.38
C LEU A 6 1.68 -4.74 7.11
N GLY A 7 2.65 -3.99 7.63
CA GLY A 7 3.75 -4.56 8.42
C GLY A 7 3.26 -5.22 9.70
N LEU A 8 2.35 -4.56 10.43
CA LEU A 8 1.78 -5.10 11.66
C LEU A 8 0.89 -6.32 11.41
N VAL A 9 0.14 -6.33 10.30
CA VAL A 9 -0.62 -7.51 9.85
C VAL A 9 0.32 -8.66 9.50
N PHE A 10 1.44 -8.43 8.80
CA PHE A 10 2.41 -9.49 8.52
C PHE A 10 3.12 -10.01 9.78
N THR A 11 3.44 -9.15 10.75
CA THR A 11 4.03 -9.58 12.03
C THR A 11 3.03 -10.35 12.89
N ALA A 12 1.78 -9.88 13.00
CA ALA A 12 0.73 -10.59 13.72
C ALA A 12 0.37 -11.91 13.03
N TYR A 13 0.32 -11.93 11.70
CA TYR A 13 0.09 -13.13 10.90
C TYR A 13 1.24 -14.12 11.03
N GLY A 14 2.49 -13.66 11.04
CA GLY A 14 3.67 -14.50 11.31
C GLY A 14 3.68 -15.09 12.72
N ALA A 15 3.34 -14.29 13.74
CA ALA A 15 3.23 -14.76 15.11
C ALA A 15 2.08 -15.78 15.29
N PHE A 16 0.97 -15.59 14.58
CA PHE A 16 -0.16 -16.51 14.59
C PHE A 16 0.14 -17.82 13.83
N LEU A 17 0.78 -17.71 12.66
CA LEU A 17 1.29 -18.82 11.83
C LEU A 17 2.15 -19.82 12.61
N LEU A 18 2.98 -19.30 13.52
CA LEU A 18 3.98 -20.07 14.24
C LEU A 18 3.53 -20.48 15.64
N GLY A 19 2.33 -20.06 16.08
CA GLY A 19 1.79 -20.38 17.40
C GLY A 19 0.79 -21.54 17.40
N THR A 20 0.46 -22.12 16.24
CA THR A 20 -0.61 -23.13 16.12
C THR A 20 -0.13 -24.57 15.99
N ASP A 21 1.17 -24.82 15.87
CA ASP A 21 1.71 -26.18 15.83
C ASP A 21 2.29 -26.57 17.20
N ASP A 22 1.60 -27.48 17.90
CA ASP A 22 2.05 -28.05 19.17
C ASP A 22 3.25 -29.03 19.00
N ASP A 23 3.57 -29.43 17.76
CA ASP A 23 4.57 -30.48 17.44
C ASP A 23 5.87 -29.98 16.79
N LEU A 24 6.01 -28.67 16.55
CA LEU A 24 7.26 -28.11 16.03
C LEU A 24 8.10 -27.53 17.17
N ASP A 25 9.18 -28.25 17.54
CA ASP A 25 10.33 -27.74 18.32
C ASP A 25 11.06 -26.54 17.68
N LEU A 26 10.45 -25.90 16.66
CA LEU A 26 10.81 -24.58 16.17
C LEU A 26 10.53 -23.58 17.29
N SER A 27 11.53 -23.41 18.15
CA SER A 27 11.58 -22.45 19.23
C SER A 27 10.81 -21.18 18.88
N LEU A 28 9.89 -20.76 19.75
CA LEU A 28 9.23 -19.44 19.76
C LEU A 28 10.19 -18.31 19.34
N THR A 29 11.47 -18.44 19.69
CA THR A 29 12.57 -17.56 19.30
C THR A 29 12.74 -17.43 17.78
N GLN A 30 12.71 -18.53 17.02
CA GLN A 30 12.83 -18.53 15.55
C GLN A 30 11.59 -17.91 14.87
N ALA A 31 10.41 -18.18 15.42
CA ALA A 31 9.17 -17.55 14.99
C ALA A 31 9.23 -16.02 15.15
N LEU A 32 9.63 -15.57 16.35
CA LEU A 32 9.81 -14.16 16.65
C LEU A 32 10.93 -13.52 15.80
N LEU A 33 12.05 -14.21 15.60
CA LEU A 33 13.16 -13.72 14.78
C LEU A 33 12.78 -13.56 13.31
N SER A 34 12.07 -14.53 12.73
CA SER A 34 11.63 -14.45 11.33
C SER A 34 10.57 -13.36 11.12
N GLY A 35 9.59 -13.26 12.01
CA GLY A 35 8.59 -12.17 12.01
C GLY A 35 9.21 -10.80 12.21
N LEU A 36 10.18 -10.68 13.11
CA LEU A 36 10.94 -9.45 13.35
C LEU A 36 11.77 -9.06 12.13
N LEU A 37 12.48 -10.01 11.51
CA LEU A 37 13.30 -9.76 10.33
C LEU A 37 12.46 -9.24 9.16
N VAL A 38 11.35 -9.93 8.86
CA VAL A 38 10.41 -9.51 7.81
C VAL A 38 9.81 -8.15 8.15
N GLY A 39 9.37 -7.95 9.39
CA GLY A 39 8.78 -6.70 9.86
C GLY A 39 9.75 -5.51 9.75
N VAL A 40 11.02 -5.69 10.13
CA VAL A 40 12.05 -4.66 10.03
C VAL A 40 12.36 -4.32 8.58
N VAL A 41 12.55 -5.33 7.71
CA VAL A 41 12.82 -5.10 6.29
C VAL A 41 11.65 -4.36 5.63
N ALA A 42 10.42 -4.82 5.86
CA ALA A 42 9.21 -4.17 5.37
C ALA A 42 9.06 -2.74 5.92
N GLY A 43 9.33 -2.54 7.21
CA GLY A 43 9.28 -1.23 7.87
C GLY A 43 10.32 -0.24 7.33
N LEU A 44 11.55 -0.70 7.09
CA LEU A 44 12.61 0.11 6.50
C LEU A 44 12.32 0.47 5.04
N ALA A 45 11.80 -0.47 4.25
CA ALA A 45 11.35 -0.20 2.89
C ALA A 45 10.18 0.82 2.87
N GLY A 46 9.20 0.63 3.76
CA GLY A 46 8.04 1.52 3.88
C GLY A 46 8.39 2.92 4.38
N SER A 47 9.31 3.05 5.34
CA SER A 47 9.70 4.34 5.92
C SER A 47 10.42 5.25 4.94
N ARG A 48 11.27 4.70 4.04
CA ARG A 48 11.89 5.47 2.96
C ARG A 48 10.85 6.00 1.98
N GLY A 49 9.84 5.19 1.65
CA GLY A 49 8.71 5.61 0.83
C GLY A 49 7.92 6.75 1.47
N ALA A 50 7.58 6.62 2.76
CA ALA A 50 6.85 7.64 3.51
C ALA A 50 7.60 8.97 3.58
N ARG A 51 8.93 8.95 3.83
CA ARG A 51 9.75 10.17 3.85
C ARG A 51 9.79 10.86 2.49
N ARG A 52 9.87 10.10 1.39
CA ARG A 52 9.81 10.64 0.03
C ARG A 52 8.44 11.24 -0.29
N GLU A 53 7.35 10.60 0.15
CA GLU A 53 6.00 11.13 -0.03
C GLU A 53 5.80 12.43 0.76
N ASP A 54 6.27 12.50 2.01
CA ASP A 54 6.21 13.71 2.83
C ASP A 54 7.03 14.85 2.25
N ALA A 55 8.26 14.59 1.81
CA ALA A 55 9.12 15.59 1.17
C ALA A 55 8.44 16.16 -0.10
N ARG A 56 7.93 15.28 -0.95
CA ARG A 56 7.22 15.68 -2.18
C ARG A 56 5.91 16.42 -1.89
N PHE A 57 5.19 16.03 -0.84
CA PHE A 57 4.00 16.74 -0.40
C PHE A 57 4.33 18.18 -0.01
N ARG A 58 5.38 18.37 0.80
CA ARG A 58 5.84 19.71 1.20
C ARG A 58 6.28 20.55 0.00
N GLU A 59 7.01 19.96 -0.92
CA GLU A 59 7.47 20.63 -2.14
C GLU A 59 6.30 21.09 -3.02
N VAL A 60 5.36 20.20 -3.31
CA VAL A 60 4.21 20.52 -4.18
C VAL A 60 3.23 21.51 -3.53
N THR A 61 3.15 21.52 -2.20
CA THR A 61 2.27 22.42 -1.45
C THR A 61 2.97 23.67 -0.90
N ALA A 62 4.25 23.86 -1.23
CA ALA A 62 4.97 25.08 -0.90
C ALA A 62 4.24 26.29 -1.51
N GLY A 63 3.85 27.25 -0.67
CA GLY A 63 3.09 28.44 -1.09
C GLY A 63 1.56 28.29 -1.08
N LEU A 64 1.02 27.11 -0.76
CA LEU A 64 -0.41 26.94 -0.51
C LEU A 64 -0.75 27.17 0.96
N SER A 65 -1.96 27.68 1.24
CA SER A 65 -2.49 27.68 2.59
C SER A 65 -2.67 26.24 3.08
N ARG A 66 -2.63 26.02 4.40
CA ARG A 66 -2.82 24.68 4.99
C ARG A 66 -4.14 24.02 4.58
N HIS A 67 -5.19 24.83 4.39
CA HIS A 67 -6.48 24.35 3.90
C HIS A 67 -6.41 23.92 2.43
N ALA A 68 -5.81 24.76 1.57
CA ALA A 68 -5.59 24.45 0.16
C ALA A 68 -4.75 23.18 -0.04
N ALA A 69 -3.67 23.01 0.74
CA ALA A 69 -2.83 21.81 0.72
C ALA A 69 -3.61 20.53 1.08
N ARG A 70 -4.46 20.57 2.12
CA ARG A 70 -5.33 19.45 2.50
C ARG A 70 -6.40 19.15 1.46
N THR A 71 -6.94 20.18 0.82
CA THR A 71 -7.92 20.02 -0.26
C THR A 71 -7.26 19.42 -1.51
N ALA A 72 -6.05 19.85 -1.86
CA ALA A 72 -5.25 19.22 -2.91
C ALA A 72 -4.94 17.74 -2.60
N ASP A 73 -4.56 17.40 -1.36
CA ASP A 73 -4.34 16.00 -0.96
C ASP A 73 -5.61 15.17 -1.08
N ARG A 74 -6.74 15.63 -0.54
CA ARG A 74 -8.03 14.92 -0.65
C ARG A 74 -8.43 14.74 -2.11
N ALA A 75 -8.33 15.79 -2.92
CA ALA A 75 -8.61 15.76 -4.35
C ALA A 75 -7.67 14.83 -5.13
N SER A 76 -6.43 14.67 -4.70
CA SER A 76 -5.51 13.71 -5.35
C SER A 76 -5.84 12.24 -5.04
N ARG A 77 -6.72 11.95 -4.06
CA ARG A 77 -7.09 10.57 -3.67
C ARG A 77 -8.47 10.16 -4.16
N ARG A 78 -9.51 10.66 -3.49
CA ARG A 78 -10.93 10.33 -3.72
C ARG A 78 -11.88 11.51 -3.50
N GLY A 79 -11.35 12.69 -3.17
CA GLY A 79 -12.16 13.88 -2.86
C GLY A 79 -12.86 14.49 -4.08
N PRO A 80 -13.65 15.55 -3.88
CA PRO A 80 -14.20 16.34 -4.99
C PRO A 80 -13.10 17.02 -5.81
N VAL A 81 -13.41 17.46 -7.03
CA VAL A 81 -12.50 18.25 -7.87
C VAL A 81 -12.51 19.70 -7.37
N PRO A 82 -11.34 20.31 -7.04
CA PRO A 82 -11.29 21.69 -6.56
C PRO A 82 -11.59 22.70 -7.68
N THR A 83 -12.41 23.71 -7.38
CA THR A 83 -12.69 24.82 -8.30
C THR A 83 -11.44 25.66 -8.56
N ASP A 84 -10.65 25.95 -7.52
CA ASP A 84 -9.40 26.74 -7.63
C ASP A 84 -8.35 26.04 -8.52
N PRO A 85 -7.93 26.67 -9.64
CA PRO A 85 -6.92 26.11 -10.54
C PRO A 85 -5.59 25.78 -9.86
N ARG A 86 -5.14 26.59 -8.88
CA ARG A 86 -3.86 26.36 -8.18
C ARG A 86 -3.91 25.08 -7.35
N VAL A 87 -5.02 24.86 -6.64
CA VAL A 87 -5.26 23.64 -5.84
C VAL A 87 -5.38 22.42 -6.75
N ARG A 88 -6.01 22.58 -7.92
CA ARG A 88 -6.15 21.51 -8.92
C ARG A 88 -4.79 21.08 -9.49
N VAL A 89 -3.95 22.03 -9.89
CA VAL A 89 -2.57 21.76 -10.35
C VAL A 89 -1.76 21.03 -9.28
N ALA A 90 -1.85 21.47 -8.01
CA ALA A 90 -1.19 20.78 -6.91
C ALA A 90 -1.72 19.35 -6.71
N ALA A 91 -3.04 19.14 -6.80
CA ALA A 91 -3.64 17.81 -6.72
C ALA A 91 -3.15 16.87 -7.82
N VAL A 92 -3.01 17.36 -9.06
CA VAL A 92 -2.46 16.60 -10.19
C VAL A 92 -0.99 16.23 -9.95
N ARG A 93 -0.16 17.18 -9.48
CA ARG A 93 1.26 16.92 -9.15
C ARG A 93 1.42 15.88 -8.04
N LEU A 94 0.58 15.94 -7.00
CA LEU A 94 0.54 14.93 -5.94
C LEU A 94 0.13 13.55 -6.49
N LEU A 95 -0.88 13.50 -7.34
CA LEU A 95 -1.36 12.27 -7.98
C LEU A 95 -0.28 11.62 -8.85
N ASP A 96 0.45 12.42 -9.64
CA ASP A 96 1.56 11.93 -10.46
C ASP A 96 2.69 11.37 -9.63
N GLY A 97 2.96 11.99 -8.48
CA GLY A 97 3.96 11.48 -7.57
C GLY A 97 3.62 10.12 -7.00
N ARG A 98 2.35 9.93 -6.64
CA ARG A 98 1.87 8.61 -6.23
C ARG A 98 1.93 7.61 -7.36
N ARG A 99 1.52 7.98 -8.58
CA ARG A 99 1.56 7.08 -9.74
C ARG A 99 2.97 6.58 -10.03
N ALA A 100 3.97 7.46 -9.98
CA ALA A 100 5.38 7.09 -10.18
C ALA A 100 5.90 6.16 -9.08
N ALA A 101 5.52 6.42 -7.82
CA ALA A 101 5.87 5.55 -6.70
C ALA A 101 5.21 4.18 -6.82
N THR A 102 3.90 4.15 -7.13
CA THR A 102 3.14 2.91 -7.31
C THR A 102 3.69 2.10 -8.47
N SER A 103 3.98 2.69 -9.63
CA SER A 103 4.47 1.93 -10.79
C SER A 103 5.77 1.18 -10.51
N ALA A 104 6.69 1.77 -9.75
CA ALA A 104 7.91 1.10 -9.33
C ALA A 104 7.64 -0.07 -8.35
N GLN A 105 6.56 0.03 -7.58
CA GLN A 105 6.16 -0.97 -6.57
C GLN A 105 5.15 -1.99 -7.09
N LEU A 106 4.60 -1.83 -8.29
CA LEU A 106 3.60 -2.76 -8.84
C LEU A 106 4.15 -4.16 -8.97
N VAL A 107 5.33 -4.29 -9.60
CA VAL A 107 5.96 -5.59 -9.85
C VAL A 107 6.35 -6.24 -8.53
N VAL A 108 6.99 -5.50 -7.64
CA VAL A 108 7.43 -6.02 -6.33
C VAL A 108 6.23 -6.43 -5.48
N GLY A 109 5.18 -5.60 -5.43
CA GLY A 109 3.96 -5.90 -4.68
C GLY A 109 3.19 -7.09 -5.26
N ALA A 110 3.02 -7.15 -6.58
CA ALA A 110 2.37 -8.27 -7.25
C ALA A 110 3.13 -9.58 -7.01
N LEU A 111 4.46 -9.56 -7.10
CA LEU A 111 5.31 -10.72 -6.81
C LEU A 111 5.17 -11.15 -5.35
N ALA A 112 5.22 -10.20 -4.41
CA ALA A 112 5.08 -10.48 -2.98
C ALA A 112 3.71 -11.10 -2.64
N PHE A 113 2.61 -10.54 -3.15
CA PHE A 113 1.28 -11.10 -2.91
C PHE A 113 1.07 -12.44 -3.60
N THR A 114 1.63 -12.64 -4.81
CA THR A 114 1.59 -13.93 -5.50
C THR A 114 2.33 -15.00 -4.71
N LEU A 115 3.54 -14.69 -4.24
CA LEU A 115 4.33 -15.59 -3.42
C LEU A 115 3.61 -15.93 -2.10
N ALA A 116 3.07 -14.93 -1.41
CA ALA A 116 2.30 -15.13 -0.18
C ALA A 116 1.06 -16.00 -0.42
N THR A 117 0.37 -15.82 -1.54
CA THR A 117 -0.75 -16.68 -1.95
C THR A 117 -0.29 -18.11 -2.18
N GLY A 118 0.81 -18.32 -2.90
CA GLY A 118 1.40 -19.64 -3.13
C GLY A 118 1.77 -20.35 -1.83
N CYS A 119 2.42 -19.64 -0.89
CA CYS A 119 2.73 -20.16 0.44
C CYS A 119 1.45 -20.57 1.20
N ALA A 120 0.42 -19.72 1.20
CA ALA A 120 -0.85 -20.05 1.86
C ALA A 120 -1.54 -21.28 1.25
N VAL A 121 -1.48 -21.45 -0.09
CA VAL A 121 -2.00 -22.65 -0.76
C VAL A 121 -1.20 -23.89 -0.36
N LEU A 122 0.13 -23.82 -0.34
CA LEU A 122 0.96 -24.94 0.09
C LEU A 122 0.66 -25.35 1.53
N LEU A 123 0.49 -24.39 2.44
CA LEU A 123 0.09 -24.68 3.83
C LEU A 123 -1.31 -25.28 3.91
N ALA A 124 -2.27 -24.78 3.12
CA ALA A 124 -3.63 -25.33 3.06
C ALA A 124 -3.68 -26.80 2.62
N LEU A 125 -2.72 -27.21 1.78
CA LEU A 125 -2.63 -28.57 1.26
C LEU A 125 -1.94 -29.55 2.23
N ASN A 126 -1.02 -29.07 3.07
CA ASN A 126 -0.20 -29.94 3.92
C ASN A 126 -0.63 -30.00 5.39
N ASP A 127 -1.30 -28.97 5.87
CA ASP A 127 -1.44 -28.73 7.31
C ASP A 127 -2.91 -28.55 7.69
N THR A 128 -3.48 -27.34 7.55
CA THR A 128 -4.85 -27.08 7.98
C THR A 128 -5.69 -26.30 6.93
N PRO A 129 -6.95 -26.67 6.67
CA PRO A 129 -7.77 -26.03 5.62
C PRO A 129 -8.11 -24.55 5.84
N TRP A 130 -7.91 -23.98 7.04
CA TRP A 130 -8.19 -22.55 7.26
C TRP A 130 -7.25 -21.62 6.46
N TRP A 131 -6.08 -22.11 6.02
CA TRP A 131 -5.16 -21.38 5.15
C TRP A 131 -5.76 -20.96 3.80
N TRP A 132 -6.86 -21.60 3.36
CA TRP A 132 -7.62 -21.14 2.20
C TRP A 132 -8.10 -19.69 2.35
N LEU A 133 -8.42 -19.25 3.57
CA LEU A 133 -8.79 -17.85 3.85
C LEU A 133 -7.61 -16.91 3.58
N GLY A 134 -6.40 -17.31 3.97
CA GLY A 134 -5.17 -16.56 3.69
C GLY A 134 -4.90 -16.48 2.18
N ALA A 135 -5.02 -17.60 1.47
CA ALA A 135 -4.85 -17.65 0.02
C ALA A 135 -5.85 -16.73 -0.70
N VAL A 136 -7.14 -16.79 -0.34
CA VAL A 136 -8.16 -15.90 -0.89
C VAL A 136 -7.87 -14.43 -0.56
N GLY A 137 -7.45 -14.13 0.68
CA GLY A 137 -7.11 -12.78 1.12
C GLY A 137 -5.93 -12.19 0.35
N PHE A 138 -4.81 -12.92 0.24
CA PHE A 138 -3.63 -12.48 -0.51
C PHE A 138 -3.89 -12.41 -2.01
N GLY A 139 -4.66 -13.35 -2.58
CA GLY A 139 -5.07 -13.31 -3.97
C GLY A 139 -5.92 -12.09 -4.29
N ALA A 140 -6.93 -11.80 -3.45
CA ALA A 140 -7.76 -10.60 -3.59
C ALA A 140 -6.93 -9.30 -3.47
N ALA A 141 -5.96 -9.26 -2.55
CA ALA A 141 -5.03 -8.13 -2.42
C ALA A 141 -4.14 -7.96 -3.66
N ALA A 142 -3.62 -9.04 -4.24
CA ALA A 142 -2.85 -9.01 -5.48
C ALA A 142 -3.68 -8.41 -6.64
N VAL A 143 -4.92 -8.87 -6.79
CA VAL A 143 -5.85 -8.38 -7.80
C VAL A 143 -6.15 -6.90 -7.58
N ALA A 144 -6.47 -6.49 -6.35
CA ALA A 144 -6.72 -5.09 -6.01
C ALA A 144 -5.50 -4.20 -6.33
N TRP A 145 -4.28 -4.69 -6.08
CA TRP A 145 -3.04 -3.99 -6.38
C TRP A 145 -2.88 -3.72 -7.89
N CYS A 146 -3.27 -4.67 -8.73
CA CYS A 146 -3.24 -4.53 -10.20
C CYS A 146 -4.25 -3.48 -10.74
N PHE A 147 -5.32 -3.17 -10.01
CA PHE A 147 -6.31 -2.18 -10.43
C PHE A 147 -5.99 -0.72 -10.03
N GLU A 148 -5.07 -0.51 -9.09
CA GLU A 148 -4.68 0.83 -8.62
C GLU A 148 -4.20 1.76 -9.76
N PRO A 149 -3.39 1.31 -10.75
CA PRO A 149 -2.95 2.15 -11.87
C PRO A 149 -4.11 2.62 -12.76
N ALA A 150 -5.11 1.77 -12.97
CA ALA A 150 -6.31 2.14 -13.72
C ALA A 150 -7.11 3.21 -12.97
N ARG A 151 -7.24 3.05 -11.65
CA ARG A 151 -7.91 4.02 -10.78
C ARG A 151 -7.20 5.38 -10.78
N LEU A 152 -5.87 5.41 -10.69
CA LEU A 152 -5.08 6.64 -10.74
C LEU A 152 -5.19 7.34 -12.10
N ARG A 153 -5.19 6.58 -13.21
CA ARG A 153 -5.42 7.11 -14.57
C ARG A 153 -6.78 7.79 -14.70
N ARG A 154 -7.85 7.11 -14.25
CA ARG A 154 -9.21 7.67 -14.24
C ARG A 154 -9.31 8.93 -13.38
N ARG A 155 -8.60 8.96 -12.25
CA ARG A 155 -8.59 10.15 -11.37
C ARG A 155 -7.86 11.33 -12.01
N ARG A 156 -6.76 11.09 -12.71
CA ARG A 156 -6.03 12.13 -13.43
C ARG A 156 -6.91 12.77 -14.50
N ALA A 157 -7.56 11.95 -15.33
CA ALA A 157 -8.51 12.40 -16.35
C ALA A 157 -9.57 13.33 -15.75
N ARG A 158 -10.22 12.95 -14.64
CA ARG A 158 -11.20 13.83 -13.97
C ARG A 158 -10.63 15.16 -13.44
N LEU A 159 -9.35 15.24 -13.13
CA LEU A 159 -8.71 16.48 -12.67
C LEU A 159 -8.25 17.37 -13.83
N THR A 160 -8.03 16.79 -15.02
CA THR A 160 -7.59 17.50 -16.24
C THR A 160 -8.75 17.87 -17.15
N ASP A 161 -9.78 17.02 -17.21
CA ASP A 161 -10.90 17.08 -18.15
C ASP A 161 -12.09 17.86 -17.57
N ASP A 162 -11.90 18.62 -16.49
CA ASP A 162 -12.96 19.46 -15.92
C ASP A 162 -12.79 20.89 -16.47
N PRO A 163 -13.42 21.24 -17.61
CA PRO A 163 -13.25 22.51 -18.31
C PRO A 163 -13.95 23.69 -17.61
N VAL A 164 -14.26 23.60 -16.31
CA VAL A 164 -14.93 24.66 -15.54
C VAL A 164 -13.97 25.84 -15.26
N ALA A 165 -13.67 26.53 -16.36
CA ALA A 165 -13.57 27.96 -16.58
C ALA A 165 -13.83 28.21 -18.09
N ALA A 166 -14.92 27.65 -18.63
CA ALA A 166 -15.54 28.06 -19.89
C ALA A 166 -16.99 28.45 -19.60
#